data_AF-A0A524DJY3-F1
#
_entry.id   AF-A0A524DJY3-F1
#
_cell.length_a   1.000
_cell.length_b   1.000
_cell.length_c   1.000
_cell.angle_alpha   90.00
_cell.angle_beta   90.00
_cell.angle_gamma   90.00
#
_symmetry.space_group_name_H-M   'P 1'
#
loop_
_entity.id
_entity.type
_entity.pdbx_description
1 polymer ?
#
loop_
_entity_poly.entity_id
_entity_poly.type
_entity_poly.pdbx_seq_one_letter_code
_entity_poly.pdbx_strand_id
1 'polypeptide(L)'
;MDQNLGAKLLTSHNYLQFFPYEQFRVSQEDIIKQIEQSAHTKKNILLIAPNGTGKTIIALSALLPIVIKKELKIIYLCRTHAQNTRVIKELVKISNFIKENNLNFTINGISIRGRNEMCLNKTLLSMKLNPMDSMSVCKDLRRNKNCSHFLNLLKKKSELESPVLIAPELFKKPIDAEELIKFCKDKKLCPYF
;
A
#
# COMPACT_ATOMS: atom_id res chain seq x y z
N MET A 1 -5.33 -14.14 43.44
CA MET A 1 -6.16 -14.62 42.31
C MET A 1 -6.77 -13.40 41.66
N ASP A 2 -6.04 -12.77 40.74
CA ASP A 2 -6.56 -11.63 39.97
C ASP A 2 -7.05 -12.12 38.62
N GLN A 3 -8.35 -12.37 38.54
CA GLN A 3 -9.08 -12.77 37.33
C GLN A 3 -9.22 -11.63 36.28
N ASN A 4 -8.42 -10.57 36.37
CA ASN A 4 -8.57 -9.37 35.54
C ASN A 4 -7.49 -9.17 34.46
N LEU A 5 -6.56 -10.13 34.28
CA LEU A 5 -5.56 -10.04 33.19
C LEU A 5 -6.12 -10.49 31.84
N GLY A 6 -7.12 -11.38 31.82
CA GLY A 6 -7.71 -11.93 30.59
C GLY A 6 -8.63 -10.96 29.83
N ALA A 7 -9.28 -10.03 30.54
CA ALA A 7 -10.25 -9.11 29.93
C ALA A 7 -9.60 -7.85 29.31
N LYS A 8 -8.34 -7.53 29.66
CA LYS A 8 -7.61 -6.37 29.12
C LYS A 8 -6.93 -6.63 27.77
N LEU A 9 -6.84 -7.88 27.32
CA LEU A 9 -6.24 -8.25 26.03
C LEU A 9 -7.18 -8.03 24.84
N LEU A 10 -8.48 -7.78 25.06
CA LEU A 10 -9.49 -7.67 24.01
C LEU A 10 -9.60 -6.26 23.38
N THR A 11 -8.76 -5.31 23.77
CA THR A 11 -8.83 -3.90 23.32
C THR A 11 -7.59 -3.37 22.59
N SER A 12 -6.62 -4.22 22.26
CA SER A 12 -5.46 -3.83 21.46
C SER A 12 -5.31 -4.74 20.25
N HIS A 13 -5.34 -4.16 19.06
CA HIS A 13 -4.89 -4.83 17.84
C HIS A 13 -3.55 -5.50 18.11
N ASN A 14 -3.39 -6.77 17.71
CA ASN A 14 -2.19 -7.59 17.93
C ASN A 14 -1.67 -8.08 16.58
N TYR A 15 -0.34 -8.20 16.42
CA TYR A 15 0.32 -8.74 15.23
C TYR A 15 -0.25 -10.08 14.74
N LEU A 16 -0.79 -10.93 15.64
CA LEU A 16 -1.45 -12.20 15.27
C LEU A 16 -2.64 -12.00 14.33
N GLN A 17 -3.38 -10.90 14.47
CA GLN A 17 -4.52 -10.58 13.60
C GLN A 17 -4.09 -10.19 12.18
N PHE A 18 -2.79 -9.96 11.97
CA PHE A 18 -2.21 -9.51 10.70
C PHE A 18 -1.23 -10.53 10.12
N PHE A 19 -1.15 -11.74 10.69
CA PHE A 19 -0.24 -12.79 10.25
C PHE A 19 -1.02 -13.94 9.56
N PRO A 20 -1.06 -14.00 8.22
CA PRO A 20 -1.96 -14.86 7.46
C PRO A 20 -1.40 -16.27 7.22
N TYR A 21 -0.44 -16.70 8.02
CA TYR A 21 0.18 -18.02 7.91
C TYR A 21 -0.09 -18.82 9.19
N GLU A 22 -0.27 -20.14 9.05
CA GLU A 22 -0.65 -21.03 10.15
C GLU A 22 0.30 -20.96 11.35
N GLN A 23 1.60 -20.82 11.09
CA GLN A 23 2.62 -20.81 12.13
C GLN A 23 3.80 -19.90 11.78
N PHE A 24 4.44 -19.38 12.82
CA PHE A 24 5.70 -18.65 12.70
C PHE A 24 6.84 -19.61 12.35
N ARG A 25 7.74 -19.13 11.49
CA ARG A 25 9.07 -19.74 11.34
C ARG A 25 9.95 -19.31 12.52
N VAL A 26 11.07 -20.00 12.70
CA VAL A 26 12.07 -19.71 13.73
C VAL A 26 12.40 -18.21 13.77
N SER A 27 12.32 -17.63 14.97
CA SER A 27 12.59 -16.22 15.28
C SER A 27 11.67 -15.17 14.67
N GLN A 28 10.68 -15.53 13.83
CA GLN A 28 9.81 -14.51 13.22
C GLN A 28 9.02 -13.74 14.26
N GLU A 29 8.42 -14.44 15.23
CA GLU A 29 7.61 -13.82 16.28
C GLU A 29 8.45 -12.87 17.15
N ASP A 30 9.68 -13.26 17.50
CA ASP A 30 10.59 -12.41 18.27
C ASP A 30 10.97 -11.15 17.50
N ILE A 31 11.23 -11.27 16.19
CA ILE A 31 11.52 -10.11 15.33
C ILE A 31 10.30 -9.19 15.23
N ILE A 32 9.09 -9.74 15.10
CA ILE A 32 7.84 -8.96 15.10
C ILE A 32 7.74 -8.13 16.38
N LYS A 33 7.91 -8.76 17.55
CA LYS A 33 7.88 -8.08 18.86
C LYS A 33 8.94 -6.98 18.97
N GLN A 34 10.15 -7.21 18.46
CA GLN A 34 11.21 -6.21 18.45
C GLN A 34 10.88 -4.99 17.56
N ILE A 35 10.33 -5.22 16.36
CA ILE A 35 9.90 -4.14 15.46
C ILE A 35 8.75 -3.35 16.09
N GLU A 36 7.76 -4.04 16.65
CA GLU A 36 6.60 -3.43 17.32
C GLU A 36 7.07 -2.54 18.48
N GLN A 37 7.94 -3.04 19.35
CA GLN A 37 8.49 -2.28 20.48
C GLN A 37 9.30 -1.05 20.03
N SER A 38 10.11 -1.20 18.98
CA SER A 38 10.87 -0.08 18.41
C SER A 38 9.94 1.00 17.85
N ALA A 39 8.90 0.60 17.12
CA ALA A 39 7.89 1.51 16.58
C ALA A 39 7.08 2.21 17.69
N HIS A 40 6.74 1.51 18.79
CA HIS A 40 6.10 2.12 19.96
C HIS A 40 6.97 3.18 20.62
N THR A 41 8.26 2.91 20.76
CA THR A 41 9.24 3.82 21.35
C THR A 41 9.77 4.87 20.37
N LYS A 42 9.25 4.90 19.14
CA LYS A 42 9.66 5.82 18.06
C LYS A 42 11.16 5.77 17.77
N LYS A 43 11.76 4.58 17.85
CA LYS A 43 13.17 4.34 17.56
C LYS A 43 13.35 3.72 16.18
N ASN A 44 14.58 3.83 15.66
CA ASN A 44 14.99 3.14 14.45
C ASN A 44 15.41 1.71 14.78
N ILE A 45 15.12 0.77 13.89
CA ILE A 45 15.56 -0.62 13.99
C ILE A 45 16.28 -1.05 12.71
N LEU A 46 17.37 -1.79 12.85
CA LEU A 46 18.09 -2.41 11.75
C LEU A 46 17.89 -3.92 11.84
N LEU A 47 17.20 -4.50 10.85
CA LEU A 47 16.96 -5.93 10.77
C LEU A 47 17.86 -6.58 9.71
N ILE A 48 18.70 -7.51 10.14
CA ILE A 48 19.48 -8.38 9.23
C ILE A 48 18.73 -9.70 9.13
N ALA A 49 18.18 -9.99 7.94
CA ALA A 49 17.42 -11.21 7.72
C ALA A 49 17.67 -11.77 6.30
N PRO A 50 17.98 -13.07 6.16
CA PRO A 50 18.22 -13.69 4.87
C PRO A 50 16.96 -13.71 3.99
N ASN A 51 17.14 -14.10 2.72
CA ASN A 51 16.00 -14.31 1.84
C ASN A 51 15.17 -15.50 2.33
N GLY A 52 13.85 -15.43 2.15
CA GLY A 52 12.94 -16.46 2.66
C GLY A 52 12.54 -16.32 4.14
N THR A 53 13.15 -15.42 4.93
CA THR A 53 12.73 -15.17 6.33
C THR A 53 11.34 -14.57 6.46
N GLY A 54 10.71 -14.11 5.38
CA GLY A 54 9.41 -13.42 5.47
C GLY A 54 9.52 -11.97 5.95
N LYS A 55 10.62 -11.28 5.63
CA LYS A 55 10.89 -9.87 5.99
C LYS A 55 9.66 -8.97 5.81
N THR A 56 8.96 -9.13 4.69
CA THR A 56 7.76 -8.35 4.37
C THR A 56 6.61 -8.64 5.31
N ILE A 57 6.26 -9.91 5.53
CA ILE A 57 5.13 -10.25 6.40
C ILE A 57 5.42 -9.89 7.86
N ILE A 58 6.65 -10.11 8.32
CA ILE A 58 7.11 -9.72 9.66
C ILE A 58 6.94 -8.21 9.87
N ALA A 59 7.44 -7.39 8.93
CA ALA A 59 7.35 -5.94 9.05
C ALA A 59 5.89 -5.45 9.00
N LEU A 60 5.06 -5.99 8.10
CA LEU A 60 3.65 -5.61 8.01
C LEU A 60 2.88 -6.00 9.27
N SER A 61 3.04 -7.25 9.74
CA SER A 61 2.32 -7.76 10.92
C SER A 61 2.70 -6.99 12.18
N ALA A 62 3.96 -6.58 12.33
CA ALA A 62 4.41 -5.78 13.46
C ALA A 62 3.87 -4.34 13.45
N LEU A 63 3.70 -3.73 12.27
CA LEU A 63 3.38 -2.30 12.15
C LEU A 63 1.87 -2.02 12.01
N LEU A 64 1.11 -2.91 11.37
CA LEU A 64 -0.33 -2.72 11.14
C LEU A 64 -1.15 -2.47 12.42
N PRO A 65 -0.93 -3.19 13.55
CA PRO A 65 -1.63 -2.91 14.81
C PRO A 65 -1.45 -1.46 15.28
N ILE A 66 -0.21 -0.95 15.20
CA ILE A 66 0.15 0.39 15.63
C ILE A 66 -0.48 1.43 14.70
N VAL A 67 -0.40 1.16 13.40
CA VAL A 67 -0.85 2.08 12.35
C VAL A 67 -2.37 2.27 12.39
N ILE A 68 -3.13 1.18 12.58
CA ILE A 68 -4.59 1.25 12.73
C ILE A 68 -4.95 1.98 14.02
N LYS A 69 -4.35 1.60 15.16
CA LYS A 69 -4.65 2.21 16.46
C LYS A 69 -4.35 3.71 16.52
N LYS A 70 -3.32 4.17 15.80
CA LYS A 70 -2.86 5.57 15.82
C LYS A 70 -3.24 6.36 14.56
N GLU A 71 -4.06 5.79 13.68
CA GLU A 71 -4.46 6.40 12.40
C GLU A 71 -3.27 6.90 11.55
N LEU A 72 -2.19 6.11 11.54
CA LEU A 72 -0.96 6.43 10.79
C LEU A 72 -1.00 5.83 9.38
N LYS A 73 0.09 6.00 8.63
CA LYS A 73 0.30 5.39 7.31
C LYS A 73 1.68 4.72 7.25
N ILE A 74 1.77 3.61 6.54
CA ILE A 74 3.05 2.94 6.23
C ILE A 74 3.53 3.43 4.87
N ILE A 75 4.75 3.97 4.83
CA ILE A 75 5.47 4.22 3.57
C ILE A 75 6.47 3.08 3.41
N TYR A 76 6.14 2.13 2.53
CA TYR A 76 7.02 0.99 2.24
C TYR A 76 7.89 1.29 1.02
N LEU A 77 9.21 1.34 1.20
CA LEU A 77 10.17 1.63 0.14
C LEU A 77 10.83 0.33 -0.35
N CYS A 78 10.85 0.11 -1.66
CA CYS A 78 11.53 -1.01 -2.30
C CYS A 78 12.48 -0.51 -3.39
N ARG A 79 13.46 -1.34 -3.75
CA ARG A 79 14.40 -1.04 -4.84
C ARG A 79 13.80 -1.31 -6.22
N THR A 80 12.92 -2.30 -6.35
CA THR A 80 12.37 -2.72 -7.65
C THR A 80 10.84 -2.83 -7.65
N HIS A 81 10.23 -2.72 -8.82
CA HIS A 81 8.78 -2.93 -8.97
C HIS A 81 8.35 -4.34 -8.57
N ALA A 82 9.12 -5.37 -8.89
CA ALA A 82 8.84 -6.74 -8.46
C ALA A 82 8.82 -6.88 -6.92
N GLN A 83 9.66 -6.13 -6.20
CA GLN A 83 9.62 -6.10 -4.74
C GLN A 83 8.34 -5.40 -4.24
N ASN A 84 7.95 -4.25 -4.81
CA ASN A 84 6.68 -3.59 -4.49
C ASN A 84 5.48 -4.52 -4.69
N THR A 85 5.42 -5.23 -5.82
CA THR A 85 4.35 -6.18 -6.12
C THR A 85 4.29 -7.31 -5.09
N ARG A 86 5.43 -7.79 -4.59
CA ARG A 86 5.46 -8.79 -3.50
C ARG A 86 4.86 -8.22 -2.21
N VAL A 87 5.12 -6.96 -1.88
CA VAL A 87 4.53 -6.30 -0.70
C VAL A 87 3.02 -6.22 -0.83
N ILE A 88 2.50 -5.80 -1.99
CA ILE A 88 1.06 -5.76 -2.23
C ILE A 88 0.44 -7.16 -2.11
N LYS A 89 1.07 -8.19 -2.67
CA LYS A 89 0.59 -9.58 -2.54
C LYS A 89 0.52 -10.05 -1.09
N GLU A 90 1.51 -9.74 -0.26
CA GLU A 90 1.44 -10.04 1.17
C GLU A 90 0.32 -9.24 1.86
N LEU A 91 0.16 -7.95 1.52
CA LEU A 91 -0.92 -7.14 2.06
C LEU A 91 -2.31 -7.67 1.67
N VAL A 92 -2.47 -8.21 0.45
CA VAL A 92 -3.70 -8.90 0.01
C VAL A 92 -3.97 -10.13 0.87
N LYS A 93 -2.96 -10.97 1.14
CA LYS A 93 -3.12 -12.13 2.03
C LYS A 93 -3.59 -11.72 3.42
N ILE A 94 -3.00 -10.67 3.99
CA ILE A 94 -3.44 -10.12 5.28
C ILE A 94 -4.89 -9.63 5.19
N SER A 95 -5.25 -8.88 4.14
CA SER A 95 -6.62 -8.38 3.92
C SER A 95 -7.64 -9.51 3.84
N ASN A 96 -7.32 -10.61 3.15
CA ASN A 96 -8.19 -11.77 3.06
C ASN A 96 -8.31 -12.50 4.40
N PHE A 97 -7.20 -12.71 5.10
CA PHE A 97 -7.17 -13.33 6.43
C PHE A 97 -8.06 -12.57 7.42
N ILE A 98 -8.02 -11.24 7.42
CA ILE A 98 -8.88 -10.39 8.26
C ILE A 98 -10.37 -10.61 7.95
N LYS A 99 -10.73 -10.68 6.66
CA LYS A 99 -12.11 -10.92 6.22
C LYS A 99 -12.60 -12.31 6.61
N GLU A 100 -11.78 -13.33 6.40
CA GLU A 100 -12.08 -14.73 6.74
C GLU A 100 -12.29 -14.91 8.26
N ASN A 101 -11.56 -14.15 9.08
CA ASN A 101 -11.68 -14.16 10.54
C ASN A 101 -12.72 -13.15 11.07
N ASN A 102 -13.54 -12.54 10.21
CA ASN A 102 -14.59 -11.57 10.57
C ASN A 102 -14.09 -10.42 11.46
N LEU A 103 -12.86 -9.95 11.23
CA LEU A 103 -12.27 -8.86 11.99
C LEU A 103 -12.78 -7.51 11.45
N ASN A 104 -13.18 -6.61 12.35
CA ASN A 104 -13.84 -5.35 12.01
C ASN A 104 -12.87 -4.22 11.62
N PHE A 105 -11.98 -4.48 10.67
CA PHE A 105 -11.11 -3.45 10.10
C PHE A 105 -10.77 -3.74 8.63
N THR A 106 -10.53 -2.69 7.87
CA THR A 106 -10.18 -2.78 6.44
C THR A 106 -8.74 -2.33 6.23
N ILE A 107 -7.98 -3.13 5.49
CA ILE A 107 -6.63 -2.76 5.07
C ILE A 107 -6.64 -2.38 3.59
N ASN A 108 -6.19 -1.17 3.34
CA ASN A 108 -5.96 -0.65 2.01
C ASN A 108 -4.47 -0.42 1.79
N GLY A 109 -4.05 -0.45 0.53
CA GLY A 109 -2.67 -0.17 0.16
C GLY A 109 -2.58 0.05 -1.34
N ILE A 110 -1.66 0.90 -1.75
CA ILE A 110 -1.43 1.20 -3.15
C ILE A 110 0.06 1.19 -3.40
N SER A 111 0.50 0.46 -4.42
CA SER A 111 1.86 0.64 -4.93
C SER A 111 1.87 1.71 -6.01
N ILE A 112 2.90 2.54 -6.01
CA ILE A 112 3.12 3.60 -6.99
C ILE A 112 4.43 3.35 -7.73
N ARG A 113 4.51 3.78 -9.00
CA ARG A 113 5.70 3.67 -9.85
C ARG A 113 6.06 5.04 -10.45
N GLY A 114 7.17 5.09 -11.18
CA GLY A 114 7.63 6.32 -11.83
C GLY A 114 6.68 6.80 -12.93
N ARG A 115 6.87 8.05 -13.37
CA ARG A 115 6.07 8.68 -14.43
C ARG A 115 5.96 7.81 -15.68
N ASN A 116 7.09 7.26 -16.13
CA ASN A 116 7.16 6.51 -17.38
C ASN A 116 6.33 5.23 -17.32
N GLU A 117 6.27 4.59 -16.15
CA GLU A 117 5.52 3.36 -15.94
C GLU A 117 4.01 3.61 -15.82
N MET A 118 3.61 4.75 -15.24
CA MET A 118 2.21 5.07 -14.97
C MET A 118 1.55 5.96 -16.03
N CYS A 119 2.28 6.46 -17.03
CA CYS A 119 1.72 7.35 -18.04
C CYS A 119 0.94 6.56 -19.10
N LEU A 120 -0.21 7.09 -19.52
CA LEU A 120 -1.00 6.55 -20.64
C LEU A 120 -0.98 7.48 -21.88
N ASN A 121 -0.37 8.65 -21.77
CA ASN A 121 -0.29 9.61 -22.87
C ASN A 121 0.74 9.14 -23.91
N LYS A 122 0.26 8.72 -25.09
CA LYS A 122 1.09 8.18 -26.17
C LYS A 122 2.17 9.14 -26.65
N THR A 123 1.88 10.44 -26.75
CA THR A 123 2.83 11.46 -27.19
C THR A 123 4.02 11.57 -26.24
N LEU A 124 3.77 11.55 -24.93
CA LEU A 124 4.84 11.54 -23.94
C LEU A 124 5.64 10.23 -24.01
N LEU A 125 4.96 9.08 -24.05
CA LEU A 125 5.61 7.77 -24.09
C LEU A 125 6.50 7.58 -25.32
N SER A 126 6.11 8.12 -26.48
CA SER A 126 6.90 8.03 -27.70
C SER A 126 8.24 8.77 -27.63
N MET A 127 8.37 9.76 -26.74
CA MET A 127 9.62 10.53 -26.59
C MET A 127 10.72 9.76 -25.84
N LYS A 128 10.38 8.64 -25.16
CA LYS A 128 11.33 7.79 -24.42
C LYS A 128 12.25 8.55 -23.46
N LEU A 129 11.74 9.61 -22.85
CA LEU A 129 12.47 10.47 -21.93
C LEU A 129 12.74 9.76 -20.60
N ASN A 130 13.75 10.19 -19.86
CA ASN A 130 13.91 9.76 -18.48
C ASN A 130 12.72 10.26 -17.60
N PRO A 131 12.56 9.76 -16.36
CA PRO A 131 11.43 10.16 -15.51
C PRO A 131 11.36 11.66 -15.19
N MET A 132 12.50 12.36 -15.07
CA MET A 132 12.55 13.79 -14.74
C MET A 132 12.05 14.64 -15.91
N ASP A 133 12.55 14.38 -17.11
CA ASP A 133 12.15 15.07 -18.33
C ASP A 133 10.69 14.75 -18.68
N SER A 134 10.27 13.49 -18.49
CA SER A 134 8.87 13.09 -18.62
C SER A 134 7.96 13.86 -17.67
N MET A 135 8.41 14.16 -16.45
CA MET A 135 7.65 15.00 -15.52
C MET A 135 7.52 16.44 -16.01
N SER A 136 8.58 17.00 -16.59
CA SER A 136 8.58 18.34 -17.18
C SER A 136 7.59 18.44 -18.35
N VAL A 137 7.71 17.55 -19.34
CA VAL A 137 6.79 17.51 -20.49
C VAL A 137 5.35 17.24 -20.04
N CYS A 138 5.14 16.35 -19.08
CA CYS A 138 3.80 16.12 -18.53
C CYS A 138 3.20 17.39 -17.89
N LYS A 139 4.01 18.22 -17.24
CA LYS A 139 3.56 19.50 -16.68
C LYS A 139 3.07 20.43 -17.80
N ASP A 140 3.80 20.53 -18.91
CA ASP A 140 3.41 21.35 -20.05
C ASP A 140 2.16 20.81 -20.75
N LEU A 141 2.08 19.50 -20.98
CA LEU A 141 0.88 18.86 -21.56
C LEU A 141 -0.36 19.10 -20.70
N ARG A 142 -0.24 19.05 -19.37
CA ARG A 142 -1.36 19.36 -18.47
C ARG A 142 -1.73 20.83 -18.48
N ARG A 143 -0.75 21.75 -18.42
CA ARG A 143 -0.97 23.21 -18.46
C ARG A 143 -1.69 23.62 -19.75
N ASN A 144 -1.26 23.07 -20.87
CA ASN A 144 -1.81 23.39 -22.20
C ASN A 144 -3.06 22.56 -22.55
N LYS A 145 -3.62 21.79 -21.59
CA LYS A 145 -4.81 20.95 -21.80
C LYS A 145 -4.66 19.89 -22.91
N ASN A 146 -3.44 19.42 -23.15
CA ASN A 146 -3.09 18.41 -24.15
C ASN A 146 -3.03 16.96 -23.58
N CYS A 147 -3.45 16.75 -22.34
CA CYS A 147 -3.52 15.42 -21.72
C CYS A 147 -4.97 15.03 -21.42
N SER A 148 -5.59 14.27 -22.32
CA SER A 148 -6.98 13.80 -22.20
C SER A 148 -7.23 13.03 -20.90
N HIS A 149 -6.31 12.13 -20.52
CA HIS A 149 -6.39 11.35 -19.28
C HIS A 149 -6.48 12.23 -18.03
N PHE A 150 -5.67 13.29 -17.97
CA PHE A 150 -5.67 14.24 -16.85
C PHE A 150 -6.93 15.11 -16.84
N LEU A 151 -7.37 15.58 -18.01
CA LEU A 151 -8.60 16.36 -18.13
C LEU A 151 -9.84 15.57 -17.71
N ASN A 152 -9.94 14.30 -18.13
CA ASN A 152 -11.02 13.40 -17.73
C ASN A 152 -11.04 13.20 -16.21
N LEU A 153 -9.87 13.06 -15.59
CA LEU A 153 -9.76 12.96 -14.14
C LEU A 153 -10.21 14.24 -13.43
N LEU A 154 -9.80 15.42 -13.92
CA LEU A 154 -10.25 16.70 -13.35
C LEU A 154 -11.77 16.86 -13.46
N LYS A 155 -12.37 16.51 -14.61
CA LYS A 155 -13.82 16.54 -14.80
C LYS A 155 -14.54 15.61 -13.81
N LYS A 156 -14.01 14.40 -13.61
CA LYS A 156 -14.57 13.46 -12.62
C LYS A 156 -14.42 13.97 -11.19
N LYS A 157 -13.31 14.63 -10.88
CA LYS A 157 -13.07 15.22 -9.56
C LYS A 157 -13.99 16.43 -9.28
N SER A 158 -14.43 17.18 -10.29
CA SER A 158 -15.45 18.21 -10.08
C SER A 158 -16.85 17.66 -9.82
N GLU A 159 -17.12 16.42 -10.24
CA GLU A 159 -18.41 15.73 -10.06
C GLU A 159 -18.47 14.95 -8.72
N LEU A 160 -17.32 14.66 -8.10
CA LEU A 160 -17.19 13.76 -6.95
C LEU A 160 -16.31 14.37 -5.86
N GLU A 161 -16.71 14.22 -4.59
CA GLU A 161 -15.95 14.72 -3.44
C GLU A 161 -14.53 14.14 -3.33
N SER A 162 -14.32 12.92 -3.82
CA SER A 162 -13.02 12.23 -3.76
C SER A 162 -12.79 11.31 -4.97
N PRO A 163 -11.56 11.24 -5.52
CA PRO A 163 -11.20 10.27 -6.58
C PRO A 163 -11.44 8.81 -6.18
N VAL A 164 -11.44 8.49 -4.88
CA VAL A 164 -11.74 7.14 -4.37
C VAL A 164 -13.17 6.71 -4.72
N LEU A 165 -14.10 7.67 -4.80
CA LEU A 165 -15.49 7.41 -5.15
C LEU A 165 -15.70 7.01 -6.61
N ILE A 166 -14.68 7.18 -7.46
CA ILE A 166 -14.72 6.71 -8.85
C ILE A 166 -14.80 5.17 -8.89
N ALA A 167 -14.16 4.49 -7.92
CA ALA A 167 -14.23 3.04 -7.77
C ALA A 167 -14.02 2.62 -6.30
N PRO A 168 -15.05 2.77 -5.44
CA PRO A 168 -14.94 2.46 -4.02
C PRO A 168 -14.46 1.03 -3.77
N GLU A 169 -14.97 0.07 -4.54
CA GLU A 169 -14.61 -1.35 -4.43
C GLU A 169 -13.14 -1.64 -4.75
N LEU A 170 -12.53 -0.85 -5.65
CA LEU A 170 -11.11 -1.00 -5.97
C LEU A 170 -10.25 -0.62 -4.75
N PHE A 171 -10.60 0.46 -4.06
CA PHE A 171 -9.84 1.02 -2.95
C PHE A 171 -10.14 0.38 -1.59
N LYS A 172 -11.07 -0.57 -1.50
CA LYS A 172 -11.33 -1.41 -0.31
C LYS A 172 -10.38 -2.61 -0.18
N LYS A 173 -9.37 -2.68 -1.02
CA LYS A 173 -8.35 -3.73 -1.02
C LYS A 173 -6.98 -3.14 -1.38
N PRO A 174 -5.89 -3.87 -1.12
CA PRO A 174 -4.58 -3.53 -1.65
C PRO A 174 -4.55 -3.62 -3.19
N ILE A 175 -3.92 -2.64 -3.85
CA ILE A 175 -3.88 -2.48 -5.31
C ILE A 175 -2.43 -2.37 -5.79
N ASP A 176 -2.04 -3.21 -6.76
CA ASP A 176 -0.77 -3.04 -7.47
C ASP A 176 -0.88 -1.90 -8.50
N ALA A 177 0.22 -1.22 -8.78
CA ALA A 177 0.26 -0.13 -9.74
C ALA A 177 -0.22 -0.59 -11.13
N GLU A 178 0.04 -1.84 -11.51
CA GLU A 178 -0.41 -2.38 -12.80
C GLU A 178 -1.94 -2.53 -12.87
N GLU A 179 -2.57 -2.97 -11.77
CA GLU A 179 -4.03 -3.04 -11.66
C GLU A 179 -4.64 -1.63 -11.74
N LEU A 180 -4.04 -0.65 -11.06
CA LEU A 180 -4.45 0.74 -11.13
C LEU A 180 -4.32 1.32 -12.55
N ILE A 181 -3.19 1.08 -13.23
CA ILE A 181 -2.96 1.55 -14.60
C ILE A 181 -4.00 0.95 -15.55
N LYS A 182 -4.31 -0.35 -15.42
CA LYS A 182 -5.34 -1.02 -16.23
C LYS A 182 -6.70 -0.38 -16.00
N PHE A 183 -7.10 -0.22 -14.74
CA PHE A 183 -8.35 0.45 -14.38
C PHE A 183 -8.45 1.86 -14.98
N CYS A 184 -7.41 2.67 -14.82
CA CYS A 184 -7.36 4.03 -15.34
C CYS A 184 -7.35 4.07 -16.87
N LYS A 185 -6.76 3.07 -17.54
CA LYS A 185 -6.81 2.94 -19.00
C LYS A 185 -8.23 2.73 -19.48
N ASP A 186 -8.96 1.79 -18.87
CA ASP A 186 -10.34 1.49 -19.22
C ASP A 186 -11.28 2.67 -18.96
N LYS A 187 -11.04 3.40 -17.86
CA LYS A 187 -11.80 4.61 -17.50
C LYS A 187 -11.30 5.90 -18.18
N LYS A 188 -10.23 5.83 -18.99
CA LYS A 188 -9.57 6.99 -19.62
C LYS A 188 -9.14 8.07 -18.62
N LEU A 189 -8.65 7.67 -17.45
CA LEU A 189 -8.15 8.53 -16.37
C LEU A 189 -6.62 8.53 -16.34
N CYS A 190 -6.03 9.54 -15.69
CA CYS A 190 -4.59 9.58 -15.42
C CYS A 190 -4.26 8.66 -14.24
N PRO A 191 -3.40 7.64 -14.37
CA PRO A 191 -3.07 6.76 -13.24
C PRO A 191 -2.09 7.40 -12.25
N TYR A 192 -1.25 8.32 -12.73
CA TYR A 192 -0.19 8.93 -11.92
C TYR A 192 -0.71 10.04 -10.99
N PHE A 193 -1.76 10.76 -11.41
CA PHE A 193 -2.30 11.92 -10.69
C PHE A 193 -3.61 11.49 -10.03
#